data_AF-A0A920MDA3-F1
#
_entry.id   AF-A0A920MDA3-F1
#
_cell.length_a   1.000
_cell.length_b   1.000
_cell.length_c   1.000
_cell.angle_alpha   90.00
_cell.angle_beta   90.00
_cell.angle_gamma   90.00
#
_symmetry.space_group_name_H-M   'P 1'
#
loop_
_entity.id
_entity.type
_entity.pdbx_description
1 polymer ?
#
loop_
_entity_poly.entity_id
_entity_poly.type
_entity_poly.pdbx_seq_one_letter_code
_entity_poly.pdbx_strand_id
1 'polypeptide(L)'
;MLSHYSPLKVAENFQVLQALHPNRIDMGLGRAPGSDARTAHALQSFGNASGSDRYLESVLEIRTLLRREIIETGPLAGVQALPLTETMPELWLLASSEGSASVAAHCGLPLSWAHLSTVMVLRLATFIESIFVLHLSTAIQLFQSV
;
A
#
# COMPACT_ATOMS: atom_id res chain seq x y z
N MET A 1 -7.78 -5.62 -0.11
CA MET A 1 -8.15 -5.68 1.33
C MET A 1 -7.00 -6.32 2.08
N LEU A 2 -5.94 -5.55 2.34
CA LEU A 2 -4.72 -6.08 2.96
C LEU A 2 -4.94 -6.49 4.43
N SER A 3 -5.97 -5.93 5.08
CA SER A 3 -6.34 -6.21 6.48
C SER A 3 -6.59 -7.69 6.81
N HIS A 4 -6.82 -8.54 5.80
CA HIS A 4 -7.27 -9.92 6.00
C HIS A 4 -6.20 -10.97 5.70
N TYR A 5 -5.06 -10.57 5.13
CA TYR A 5 -4.05 -11.51 4.64
C TYR A 5 -2.65 -11.10 5.11
N SER A 6 -1.77 -12.10 5.29
CA SER A 6 -0.35 -11.83 5.50
C SER A 6 0.25 -11.10 4.27
N PRO A 7 1.13 -10.11 4.49
CA PRO A 7 1.92 -9.45 3.43
C PRO A 7 2.58 -10.43 2.47
N LEU A 8 3.19 -11.50 3.00
CA LEU A 8 3.83 -12.54 2.20
C LEU A 8 2.85 -13.21 1.25
N LYS A 9 1.67 -13.61 1.76
CA LYS A 9 0.66 -14.29 0.95
C LYS A 9 0.18 -13.42 -0.21
N VAL A 10 0.01 -12.12 0.03
CA VAL A 10 -0.37 -11.17 -1.01
C VAL A 10 0.76 -11.02 -2.03
N ALA A 11 2.00 -10.83 -1.58
CA ALA A 11 3.16 -10.69 -2.46
C ALA A 11 3.33 -11.91 -3.39
N GLU A 12 3.29 -13.13 -2.84
CA GLU A 12 3.44 -14.37 -3.62
C GLU A 12 2.31 -14.57 -4.63
N ASN A 13 1.05 -14.31 -4.25
CA ASN A 13 -0.07 -14.43 -5.17
C ASN A 13 0.12 -13.53 -6.41
N PHE A 14 0.58 -12.29 -6.21
CA PHE A 14 0.86 -11.39 -7.32
C PHE A 14 2.12 -11.76 -8.10
N GLN A 15 3.14 -12.33 -7.45
CA GLN A 15 4.30 -12.88 -8.16
C GLN A 15 3.94 -14.08 -9.04
N VAL A 16 3.03 -14.94 -8.58
CA VAL A 16 2.47 -16.02 -9.41
C VAL A 16 1.74 -15.44 -10.62
N LEU A 17 0.89 -14.43 -10.42
CA LEU A 17 0.19 -13.78 -11.53
C LEU A 17 1.16 -13.11 -12.51
N GLN A 18 2.20 -12.45 -11.99
CA GLN A 18 3.25 -11.85 -12.82
C GLN A 18 4.03 -12.90 -13.62
N ALA A 19 4.29 -14.08 -13.02
CA ALA A 19 4.97 -15.18 -13.71
C ALA A 19 4.12 -15.76 -14.84
N LEU A 20 2.80 -15.89 -14.62
CA LEU A 20 1.87 -16.40 -15.63
C LEU A 20 1.54 -15.38 -16.72
N HIS A 21 1.49 -14.10 -16.37
CA HIS A 21 1.05 -13.00 -17.23
C HIS A 21 1.98 -11.79 -17.10
N PRO A 22 3.23 -11.88 -17.59
CA PRO A 22 4.20 -10.82 -17.42
C PRO A 22 3.72 -9.51 -18.06
N ASN A 23 3.96 -8.40 -17.35
CA ASN A 23 3.63 -7.03 -17.75
C ASN A 23 2.14 -6.77 -18.01
N ARG A 24 1.24 -7.58 -17.43
CA ARG A 24 -0.21 -7.41 -17.56
C ARG A 24 -0.94 -7.26 -16.22
N ILE A 25 -0.22 -7.31 -15.11
CA ILE A 25 -0.78 -7.34 -13.76
C ILE A 25 -0.14 -6.24 -12.93
N ASP A 26 -0.97 -5.36 -12.40
CA ASP A 26 -0.58 -4.39 -11.37
C ASP A 26 -1.17 -4.80 -10.02
N MET A 27 -0.47 -4.44 -8.94
CA MET A 27 -0.87 -4.74 -7.58
C MET A 27 -1.59 -3.55 -6.94
N GLY A 28 -2.92 -3.62 -6.85
CA GLY A 28 -3.72 -2.65 -6.09
C GLY A 28 -3.92 -3.05 -4.62
N LEU A 29 -3.52 -2.21 -3.67
CA LEU A 29 -3.71 -2.43 -2.23
C LEU A 29 -4.65 -1.39 -1.61
N GLY A 30 -5.66 -1.85 -0.86
CA GLY A 30 -6.58 -0.99 -0.13
C GLY A 30 -6.72 -1.38 1.34
N ARG A 31 -6.96 -0.37 2.19
CA ARG A 31 -7.10 -0.51 3.66
C ARG A 31 -8.46 -1.02 4.11
N ALA A 32 -9.53 -0.62 3.42
CA ALA A 32 -10.89 -0.93 3.86
C ALA A 32 -11.14 -2.45 3.90
N PRO A 33 -11.94 -2.94 4.86
CA PRO A 33 -12.20 -4.37 5.03
C PRO A 33 -13.14 -4.94 3.96
N GLY A 34 -13.76 -4.13 3.11
CA GLY A 34 -14.53 -4.54 1.92
C GLY A 34 -15.72 -5.51 2.15
N SER A 35 -16.08 -5.77 3.40
CA SER A 35 -17.18 -6.66 3.80
C SER A 35 -17.91 -6.09 5.02
N ASP A 36 -19.01 -6.73 5.43
CA ASP A 36 -19.66 -6.47 6.71
C ASP A 36 -18.75 -6.88 7.88
N ALA A 37 -19.08 -6.41 9.09
CA ALA A 37 -18.29 -6.62 10.29
C ALA A 37 -18.16 -8.10 10.69
N ARG A 38 -19.20 -8.91 10.47
CA ARG A 38 -19.18 -10.34 10.82
C ARG A 38 -18.25 -11.09 9.87
N THR A 39 -18.34 -10.81 8.58
CA THR A 39 -17.43 -11.38 7.58
C THR A 39 -15.99 -10.93 7.81
N ALA A 40 -15.76 -9.64 8.08
CA ALA A 40 -14.43 -9.12 8.37
C ALA A 40 -13.82 -9.77 9.62
N HIS A 41 -14.62 -9.95 10.67
CA HIS A 41 -14.19 -10.63 11.88
C HIS A 41 -13.78 -12.08 11.60
N ALA A 42 -14.61 -12.84 10.87
CA ALA A 42 -14.30 -14.24 10.52
C ALA A 42 -13.00 -14.38 9.71
N LEU A 43 -12.70 -13.41 8.83
CA LEU A 43 -11.45 -13.37 8.07
C LEU A 43 -10.23 -12.98 8.93
N GLN A 44 -10.45 -12.20 10.00
CA GLN A 44 -9.39 -11.75 10.92
C GLN A 44 -9.18 -12.69 12.12
N SER A 45 -10.13 -13.59 12.41
CA SER A 45 -10.12 -14.47 13.59
C SER A 45 -8.88 -15.36 13.70
N PHE A 46 -8.14 -15.56 12.61
CA PHE A 46 -6.91 -16.36 12.58
C PHE A 46 -5.71 -15.49 12.17
N GLY A 47 -5.12 -14.78 13.13
CA GLY A 47 -3.73 -14.31 13.03
C GLY A 47 -3.51 -12.82 12.72
N ASN A 48 -4.54 -12.03 12.41
CA ASN A 48 -4.42 -10.57 12.23
C ASN A 48 -5.39 -9.84 13.16
N ALA A 49 -5.18 -9.99 14.47
CA ALA A 49 -5.90 -9.22 15.50
C ALA A 49 -5.47 -7.75 15.57
N SER A 50 -4.43 -7.34 14.82
CA SER A 50 -4.03 -5.95 14.68
C SER A 50 -4.77 -5.35 13.50
N GLY A 51 -5.80 -4.55 13.79
CA GLY A 51 -6.63 -3.84 12.83
C GLY A 51 -5.86 -2.86 11.94
N SER A 52 -6.58 -1.87 11.41
CA SER A 52 -6.10 -0.84 10.48
C SER A 52 -4.71 -0.22 10.74
N ASP A 53 -4.19 -0.32 11.96
CA ASP A 53 -2.93 0.26 12.43
C ASP A 53 -1.68 -0.33 11.77
N ARG A 54 -1.73 -1.57 11.26
CA ARG A 54 -0.56 -2.17 10.57
C ARG A 54 -0.53 -1.96 9.06
N TYR A 55 -1.50 -1.24 8.48
CA TYR A 55 -1.60 -1.12 7.02
C TYR A 55 -0.34 -0.54 6.38
N LEU A 56 0.23 0.54 6.95
CA LEU A 56 1.48 1.12 6.45
C LEU A 56 2.63 0.11 6.51
N GLU A 57 2.78 -0.57 7.64
CA GLU A 57 3.83 -1.56 7.86
C GLU A 57 3.72 -2.72 6.85
N SER A 58 2.50 -3.25 6.64
CA SER A 58 2.24 -4.29 5.64
C SER A 58 2.49 -3.84 4.20
N VAL A 59 2.21 -2.58 3.86
CA VAL A 59 2.56 -2.01 2.55
C VAL A 59 4.08 -1.96 2.37
N LEU A 60 4.82 -1.57 3.40
CA LEU A 60 6.28 -1.54 3.37
C LEU A 60 6.87 -2.95 3.26
N GLU A 61 6.37 -3.91 4.04
CA GLU A 61 6.78 -5.33 3.97
C GLU A 61 6.55 -5.90 2.57
N ILE A 62 5.37 -5.67 1.96
CA ILE A 62 5.10 -6.10 0.58
C ILE A 62 6.08 -5.45 -0.40
N ARG A 63 6.32 -4.14 -0.28
CA ARG A 63 7.24 -3.43 -1.18
C ARG A 63 8.66 -3.99 -1.09
N THR A 64 9.14 -4.27 0.12
CA THR A 64 10.45 -4.89 0.38
C THR A 64 10.51 -6.29 -0.23
N LEU A 65 9.48 -7.12 -0.02
CA LEU A 65 9.37 -8.47 -0.61
C LEU A 65 9.38 -8.45 -2.15
N LEU A 66 8.62 -7.55 -2.78
CA LEU A 66 8.57 -7.41 -4.24
C LEU A 66 9.93 -6.96 -4.82
N ARG A 67 10.63 -6.07 -4.10
CA ARG A 67 11.99 -5.64 -4.44
C ARG A 67 13.06 -6.69 -4.16
N ARG A 68 12.68 -7.82 -3.56
CA ARG A 68 13.60 -8.90 -3.14
C ARG A 68 14.66 -8.42 -2.15
N GLU A 69 14.33 -7.36 -1.42
CA GLU A 69 15.11 -6.88 -0.29
C GLU A 69 14.83 -7.77 0.92
N ILE A 70 15.79 -7.84 1.84
CA ILE A 70 15.67 -8.65 3.04
C ILE A 70 14.99 -7.83 4.13
N ILE A 71 13.93 -8.39 4.71
CA ILE A 71 13.39 -7.88 5.97
C ILE A 71 14.29 -8.42 7.09
N GLU A 72 14.82 -7.53 7.93
CA GLU A 72 15.82 -7.87 8.95
C GLU A 72 15.19 -8.38 10.26
N THR A 73 13.97 -7.95 10.58
CA THR A 73 13.34 -8.20 11.88
C THR A 73 11.86 -8.58 11.75
N GLY A 74 11.31 -9.16 12.81
CA GLY A 74 9.91 -9.54 12.87
C GLY A 74 9.60 -10.88 12.19
N PRO A 75 8.30 -11.22 12.01
CA PRO A 75 7.88 -12.54 11.54
C PRO A 75 8.30 -12.90 10.12
N LEU A 76 8.62 -11.89 9.29
CA LEU A 76 9.04 -12.06 7.90
C LEU A 76 10.56 -11.94 7.73
N ALA A 77 11.33 -11.91 8.83
CA ALA A 77 12.77 -11.77 8.77
C ALA A 77 13.44 -12.88 7.94
N GLY A 78 14.26 -12.51 6.96
CA GLY A 78 14.93 -13.45 6.05
C GLY A 78 14.01 -14.16 5.04
N VAL A 79 12.71 -13.85 5.00
CA VAL A 79 11.76 -14.48 4.08
C VAL A 79 11.77 -13.78 2.73
N GLN A 80 11.68 -14.56 1.65
CA GLN A 80 11.51 -14.05 0.29
C GLN A 80 10.15 -14.48 -0.28
N ALA A 81 9.53 -13.60 -1.08
CA ALA A 81 8.32 -13.92 -1.82
C ALA A 81 8.66 -14.66 -3.12
N LEU A 82 8.06 -15.83 -3.32
CA LEU A 82 8.23 -16.66 -4.51
C LEU A 82 6.94 -16.71 -5.36
N PRO A 83 7.04 -17.03 -6.67
CA PRO A 83 8.27 -17.26 -7.46
C PRO A 83 9.04 -15.96 -7.76
N LEU A 84 10.32 -16.10 -8.12
CA LEU A 84 11.11 -14.97 -8.62
C LEU A 84 10.84 -14.75 -10.12
N THR A 85 10.45 -13.54 -10.48
CA THR A 85 10.07 -13.10 -11.84
C THR A 85 10.96 -11.96 -12.32
N GLU A 86 11.38 -11.93 -13.59
CA GLU A 86 12.29 -10.88 -14.10
C GLU A 86 11.81 -9.45 -13.79
N THR A 87 10.50 -9.25 -13.83
CA THR A 87 9.80 -8.00 -13.52
C THR A 87 8.87 -8.22 -12.33
N MET A 88 8.61 -7.18 -11.55
CA MET A 88 7.58 -7.19 -10.50
C MET A 88 6.34 -6.37 -10.94
N PRO A 89 5.14 -6.70 -10.44
CA PRO A 89 3.95 -5.89 -10.69
C PRO A 89 4.10 -4.49 -10.09
N GLU A 90 3.57 -3.47 -10.75
CA GLU A 90 3.58 -2.10 -10.21
C GLU A 90 2.64 -2.02 -9.00
N LEU A 91 3.09 -1.39 -7.91
CA LEU A 91 2.34 -1.31 -6.67
C LEU A 91 1.55 0.01 -6.59
N TRP A 92 0.22 -0.11 -6.53
CA TRP A 92 -0.73 1.00 -6.43
C TRP A 92 -1.48 0.97 -5.11
N LEU A 93 -1.64 2.13 -4.46
CA LEU A 93 -2.45 2.24 -3.25
C LEU A 93 -3.82 2.83 -3.56
N LEU A 94 -4.87 2.11 -3.19
CA LEU A 94 -6.26 2.57 -3.24
C LEU A 94 -6.57 3.43 -2.00
N ALA A 95 -6.90 4.69 -2.23
CA ALA A 95 -7.37 5.59 -1.19
C ALA A 95 -8.83 5.99 -1.39
N SER A 96 -9.53 6.01 -0.26
CA SER A 96 -10.88 6.55 -0.11
C SER A 96 -10.93 7.54 1.06
N SER A 97 -9.79 8.09 1.46
CA SER A 97 -9.68 9.10 2.53
C SER A 97 -8.32 9.78 2.45
N GLU A 98 -8.22 10.98 3.01
CA GLU A 98 -6.94 11.71 3.15
C GLU A 98 -5.91 10.87 3.91
N GLY A 99 -6.31 10.15 4.97
CA GLY A 99 -5.43 9.28 5.73
C GLY A 99 -4.91 8.05 4.95
N SER A 100 -5.61 7.58 3.92
CA SER A 100 -5.08 6.54 3.02
C SER A 100 -4.20 7.14 1.92
N ALA A 101 -4.52 8.35 1.47
CA ALA A 101 -3.70 9.08 0.49
C ALA A 101 -2.36 9.52 1.08
N SER A 102 -2.31 9.89 2.37
CA SER A 102 -1.07 10.22 3.07
C SER A 102 -0.11 9.03 3.15
N VAL A 103 -0.62 7.80 3.28
CA VAL A 103 0.21 6.58 3.24
C VAL A 103 0.88 6.43 1.87
N ALA A 104 0.16 6.65 0.78
CA ALA A 104 0.74 6.60 -0.57
C ALA A 104 1.81 7.67 -0.76
N ALA A 105 1.54 8.90 -0.30
CA ALA A 105 2.50 9.99 -0.34
C ALA A 105 3.76 9.69 0.49
N HIS A 106 3.58 9.17 1.72
CA HIS A 106 4.69 8.79 2.60
C HIS A 106 5.56 7.67 2.00
N CYS A 107 4.93 6.72 1.30
CA CYS A 107 5.65 5.63 0.63
C CYS A 107 6.21 6.01 -0.76
N GLY A 108 5.84 7.17 -1.32
CA GLY A 108 6.17 7.56 -2.70
C GLY A 108 5.57 6.60 -3.75
N LEU A 109 4.37 6.07 -3.48
CA LEU A 109 3.69 5.10 -4.35
C LEU A 109 2.56 5.75 -5.15
N PRO A 110 2.26 5.23 -6.36
CA PRO A 110 1.13 5.71 -7.14
C PRO A 110 -0.20 5.47 -6.41
N LEU A 111 -1.13 6.41 -6.60
CA LEU A 111 -2.42 6.48 -5.91
C LEU A 111 -3.56 6.19 -6.89
N SER A 112 -4.46 5.30 -6.51
CA SER A 112 -5.78 5.13 -7.13
C SER A 112 -6.84 5.67 -6.19
N TRP A 113 -7.72 6.57 -6.65
CA TRP A 113 -8.75 7.17 -5.81
C TRP A 113 -10.12 6.51 -6.03
N ALA A 114 -10.77 6.13 -4.93
CA ALA A 114 -12.10 5.56 -4.98
C ALA A 114 -13.15 6.63 -5.33
N HIS A 115 -13.72 6.55 -6.54
CA HIS A 115 -14.81 7.41 -6.97
C HIS A 115 -16.16 6.92 -6.43
N LEU A 116 -16.39 7.13 -5.13
CA LEU A 116 -17.62 6.72 -4.44
C LEU A 116 -18.61 7.89 -4.27
N SER A 117 -18.12 9.13 -4.29
CA SER A 117 -18.94 10.35 -4.25
C SER A 117 -18.20 11.56 -4.81
N THR A 118 -18.92 12.53 -5.36
CA THR A 118 -18.35 13.79 -5.90
C THR A 118 -17.63 14.61 -4.84
N VAL A 119 -18.15 14.63 -3.60
CA VAL A 119 -17.56 15.37 -2.47
C VAL A 119 -16.17 14.83 -2.09
N MET A 120 -15.95 13.52 -2.22
CA MET A 120 -14.63 12.92 -1.98
C MET A 120 -13.57 13.38 -2.98
N VAL A 121 -13.93 13.55 -4.25
CA VAL A 121 -12.98 13.94 -5.29
C VAL A 121 -12.48 15.37 -5.07
N LEU A 122 -13.37 16.29 -4.70
CA LEU A 122 -13.00 17.68 -4.40
C LEU A 122 -12.05 17.76 -3.21
N ARG A 123 -12.27 16.94 -2.16
CA ARG A 123 -11.36 16.84 -1.02
C ARG A 123 -9.97 16.32 -1.39
N LEU A 124 -9.89 15.34 -2.29
CA LEU A 124 -8.60 14.85 -2.78
C LEU A 124 -7.83 15.95 -3.52
N ALA A 125 -8.48 16.71 -4.40
CA ALA A 125 -7.83 17.78 -5.15
C ALA A 125 -7.18 18.80 -4.21
N THR A 126 -7.93 19.27 -3.21
CA THR A 126 -7.39 20.18 -2.17
C THR A 126 -6.27 19.55 -1.34
N PHE A 127 -6.30 18.23 -1.11
CA PHE A 127 -5.27 17.53 -0.36
C PHE A 127 -3.98 17.34 -1.16
N ILE A 128 -4.08 17.01 -2.46
CA ILE A 128 -2.89 16.93 -3.34
C ILE A 128 -2.23 18.30 -3.46
N GLU A 129 -3.03 19.37 -3.60
CA GLU A 129 -2.53 20.75 -3.61
C GLU A 129 -1.80 21.10 -2.30
N SER A 130 -2.34 20.70 -1.14
CA SER A 130 -1.69 20.99 0.15
C SER A 130 -0.37 20.21 0.34
N ILE A 131 -0.29 18.95 -0.10
CA ILE A 131 0.97 18.18 -0.12
C ILE A 131 2.03 18.85 -0.99
N PHE A 132 1.64 19.29 -2.19
CA PHE A 132 2.55 19.93 -3.13
C PHE A 132 3.10 21.24 -2.57
N VAL A 133 2.22 22.08 -1.99
CA VAL A 133 2.62 23.35 -1.35
C VAL A 133 3.56 23.12 -0.16
N LEU A 134 3.30 22.09 0.67
CA LEU A 134 4.16 21.74 1.80
C LEU A 134 5.56 21.29 1.36
N HIS A 135 5.66 20.46 0.31
CA HIS A 135 6.97 20.01 -0.20
C HIS A 135 7.74 21.15 -0.88
N LEU A 136 7.06 22.04 -1.59
CA LEU A 136 7.68 23.22 -2.20
C LEU A 136 8.19 24.20 -1.12
N SER A 137 7.40 24.44 -0.06
CA SER A 137 7.80 25.29 1.06
C SER A 137 9.00 24.72 1.84
N THR A 138 9.02 23.40 2.06
CA THR A 138 10.13 22.73 2.75
C THR A 138 11.41 22.78 1.90
N ALA A 139 11.29 22.57 0.58
CA ALA A 139 12.42 22.69 -0.35
C ALA A 139 12.98 24.11 -0.41
N ILE A 140 12.12 25.14 -0.39
CA ILE A 140 12.53 26.55 -0.34
C ILE A 140 13.24 26.88 0.98
N GLN A 141 12.72 26.42 2.12
CA GLN A 141 13.34 26.64 3.43
C GLN A 141 14.72 25.98 3.54
N LEU A 142 14.89 24.77 3.01
CA LEU A 142 16.18 24.09 2.96
C LEU A 142 17.17 24.85 2.06
N PHE A 143 16.72 25.38 0.93
CA PHE A 143 17.55 26.19 0.02
C PHE A 143 17.96 27.55 0.62
N GLN A 144 17.13 28.15 1.47
CA GLN A 144 17.44 29.41 2.17
C GLN A 144 18.30 29.24 3.43
N SER A 145 18.56 27.99 3.85
CA SER A 145 19.37 27.67 5.03
C SER A 145 20.83 27.30 4.71
N VAL A 146 21.24 27.41 3.44
CA VAL A 146 22.61 27.21 2.93
C VAL A 146 23.15 28.55 2.44
#